data_AF-A0A1E3X5G5-F1
#
_entry.id   AF-A0A1E3X5G5-F1
#
_cell.length_a   1.000
_cell.length_b   1.000
_cell.length_c   1.000
_cell.angle_alpha   90.00
_cell.angle_beta   90.00
_cell.angle_gamma   90.00
#
_symmetry.space_group_name_H-M   'P 1'
#
loop_
_entity.id
_entity.type
_entity.pdbx_description
1 polymer ?
#
loop_
_entity_poly.entity_id
_entity_poly.type
_entity_poly.pdbx_seq_one_letter_code
_entity_poly.pdbx_strand_id
1 'polypeptide(L)'
;MIDFHNHVIPGLDDGSKTLKMSLEMLRCAADQGITDVVNTVHFQTARLDGITFEYKLIKSKIDKLQNELDNEEIPIKLHIGAEVFYLPNLMELKDKPLLTFEHGKYMLVEFPVDQVPNGCQ
;
A
#
# COMPACT_ATOMS: atom_id res chain seq x y z
N MET A 1 -4.51 5.38 -16.15
CA MET A 1 -3.46 6.05 -15.33
C MET A 1 -3.12 5.14 -14.17
N ILE A 2 -1.90 5.16 -13.65
CA ILE A 2 -1.50 4.33 -12.50
C ILE A 2 -1.38 5.23 -11.27
N ASP A 3 -2.12 4.90 -10.21
CA ASP A 3 -1.88 5.43 -8.87
C ASP A 3 -0.96 4.47 -8.12
N PHE A 4 0.23 4.95 -7.75
CA PHE A 4 1.30 4.11 -7.22
C PHE A 4 1.40 4.10 -5.68
N HIS A 5 0.55 4.87 -4.99
CA HIS A 5 0.53 4.92 -3.53
C HIS A 5 -0.88 5.18 -3.04
N ASN A 6 -1.50 4.18 -2.41
CA ASN A 6 -2.87 4.29 -1.90
C ASN A 6 -3.16 3.28 -0.78
N HIS A 7 -3.98 3.68 0.19
CA HIS A 7 -4.36 2.89 1.37
C HIS A 7 -5.81 2.40 1.25
N VAL A 8 -6.04 1.45 0.33
CA VAL A 8 -7.38 1.04 -0.10
C VAL A 8 -7.92 -0.19 0.62
N ILE A 9 -7.11 -0.94 1.36
CA ILE A 9 -7.59 -2.15 2.02
C ILE A 9 -8.44 -1.79 3.27
N PRO A 10 -9.71 -2.25 3.35
CA PRO A 10 -10.59 -1.95 4.47
C PRO A 10 -10.03 -2.35 5.84
N GLY A 11 -9.99 -1.40 6.76
CA GLY A 11 -9.71 -1.61 8.18
C GLY A 11 -8.32 -2.19 8.46
N LEU A 12 -7.37 -2.00 7.55
CA LEU A 12 -6.02 -2.56 7.70
C LEU A 12 -5.04 -1.57 8.32
N ASP A 13 -5.09 -0.31 7.88
CA ASP A 13 -4.30 0.77 8.42
C ASP A 13 -5.14 2.05 8.58
N ASP A 14 -4.51 3.22 8.47
CA ASP A 14 -5.14 4.51 8.65
C ASP A 14 -5.89 5.01 7.40
N GLY A 15 -5.83 4.30 6.26
CA GLY A 15 -6.64 4.57 5.08
C GLY A 15 -8.10 4.14 5.24
N SER A 16 -8.61 3.40 4.25
CA SER A 16 -10.02 2.97 4.22
C SER A 16 -10.45 2.22 5.48
N LYS A 17 -11.59 2.59 6.05
CA LYS A 17 -12.14 1.96 7.27
C LYS A 17 -13.12 0.82 6.99
N THR A 18 -13.75 0.82 5.82
CA THR A 18 -14.83 -0.11 5.48
C THR A 18 -14.76 -0.50 4.02
N LEU A 19 -15.36 -1.64 3.67
CA LEU A 19 -15.49 -2.04 2.26
C LEU A 19 -16.16 -0.95 1.43
N LYS A 20 -17.26 -0.39 1.93
CA LYS A 20 -17.98 0.71 1.27
C LYS A 20 -17.05 1.90 0.96
N MET A 21 -16.25 2.33 1.93
CA MET A 21 -15.31 3.42 1.74
C MET A 21 -14.26 3.10 0.67
N SER A 22 -13.72 1.87 0.64
CA SER A 22 -12.78 1.44 -0.40
C SER A 22 -13.40 1.48 -1.79
N LEU A 23 -14.62 0.99 -1.93
CA LEU A 23 -15.34 0.99 -3.20
C LEU A 23 -15.63 2.42 -3.68
N GLU A 24 -16.04 3.32 -2.78
CA GLU A 24 -16.24 4.75 -3.10
C GLU A 24 -14.93 5.43 -3.53
N MET A 25 -13.82 5.19 -2.81
CA MET A 25 -12.50 5.71 -3.17
C MET A 25 -12.07 5.25 -4.56
N LEU A 26 -12.23 3.95 -4.85
CA LEU A 26 -11.79 3.34 -6.11
C LEU A 26 -12.70 3.70 -7.28
N ARG A 27 -14.01 3.89 -7.04
CA ARG A 27 -14.94 4.40 -8.05
C ARG A 27 -14.58 5.85 -8.43
N CYS A 28 -14.29 6.70 -7.43
CA CYS A 28 -13.80 8.06 -7.65
C CYS A 28 -12.46 8.10 -8.42
N ALA A 29 -11.54 7.17 -8.13
CA ALA A 29 -10.29 7.04 -8.88
C ALA A 29 -10.54 6.63 -10.34
N ALA A 30 -11.45 5.68 -10.59
CA ALA A 30 -11.82 5.26 -11.93
C ALA A 30 -12.42 6.41 -12.75
N ASP A 31 -13.28 7.23 -12.14
CA ASP A 31 -13.87 8.42 -12.76
C ASP A 31 -12.81 9.46 -13.18
N GLN A 32 -11.64 9.45 -12.53
CA GLN A 32 -10.48 10.29 -12.88
C GLN A 32 -9.56 9.65 -13.94
N GLY A 33 -9.92 8.47 -14.47
CA GLY A 33 -9.14 7.74 -15.48
C GLY A 33 -8.01 6.89 -14.91
N ILE A 34 -8.00 6.62 -13.60
CA ILE A 34 -7.09 5.64 -12.97
C ILE A 34 -7.61 4.23 -13.31
N THR A 35 -6.70 3.38 -13.76
CA THR A 35 -6.98 1.98 -14.19
C THR A 35 -6.28 0.97 -13.29
N ASP A 36 -5.22 1.40 -12.63
CA ASP A 36 -4.36 0.57 -11.79
C ASP A 36 -4.06 1.31 -10.50
N VAL A 37 -4.26 0.65 -9.36
CA VAL A 37 -3.97 1.20 -8.03
C VAL A 37 -3.04 0.23 -7.32
N VAL A 38 -1.88 0.72 -6.91
CA VAL A 38 -0.96 -0.01 -6.05
C VAL A 38 -1.34 0.27 -4.60
N ASN A 39 -1.88 -0.74 -3.92
CA ASN A 39 -2.06 -0.66 -2.48
C ASN A 39 -0.68 -0.62 -1.81
N THR A 40 -0.44 0.39 -0.97
CA THR A 40 0.81 0.58 -0.24
C THR A 40 0.55 0.61 1.25
N VAL A 41 0.23 -0.54 1.83
CA VAL A 41 -0.02 -0.64 3.27
C VAL A 41 1.19 -0.21 4.07
N HIS A 42 0.95 0.45 5.19
CA HIS A 42 2.04 0.83 6.08
C HIS A 42 2.80 -0.41 6.59
N PHE A 43 4.12 -0.33 6.56
CA PHE A 43 5.04 -1.29 7.16
C PHE A 43 5.94 -0.58 8.16
N GLN A 44 6.13 -1.19 9.34
CA GLN A 44 7.00 -0.74 10.44
C GLN A 44 6.81 0.72 10.91
N THR A 45 5.65 1.32 10.63
CA THR A 45 5.29 2.65 11.12
C THR A 45 4.93 2.60 12.61
N ALA A 46 5.20 3.68 13.34
CA ALA A 46 4.79 3.84 14.73
C ALA A 46 3.27 3.76 14.93
N ARG A 47 2.48 4.01 13.87
CA ARG A 47 1.01 3.89 13.89
C ARG A 47 0.53 2.43 14.04
N LEU A 48 1.40 1.46 13.73
CA LEU A 48 1.13 0.02 13.76
C LEU A 48 2.09 -0.68 14.73
N ASP A 49 2.26 -0.14 15.93
CA ASP A 49 3.25 -0.58 16.92
C ASP A 49 3.28 -2.13 17.09
N GLY A 50 4.38 -2.75 16.65
CA GLY A 50 4.60 -4.20 16.70
C GLY A 50 3.84 -5.05 15.65
N ILE A 51 3.00 -4.45 14.80
CA ILE A 51 2.24 -5.17 13.77
C ILE A 51 3.02 -5.15 12.46
N THR A 52 3.45 -6.32 12.01
CA THR A 52 3.99 -6.51 10.66
C THR A 52 3.06 -7.39 9.85
N PHE A 53 2.88 -7.05 8.57
CA PHE A 53 2.01 -7.80 7.68
C PHE A 53 2.83 -8.74 6.79
N GLU A 54 2.38 -9.98 6.73
CA GLU A 54 2.92 -10.99 5.82
C GLU A 54 2.33 -10.81 4.40
N TYR A 55 3.14 -11.05 3.38
CA TYR A 55 2.74 -10.95 1.98
C TYR A 55 1.44 -11.71 1.68
N LYS A 56 1.30 -12.93 2.21
CA LYS A 56 0.12 -13.79 2.00
C LYS A 56 -1.17 -13.18 2.55
N LEU A 57 -1.08 -12.49 3.70
CA LEU A 57 -2.23 -11.84 4.33
C LEU A 57 -2.71 -10.67 3.48
N ILE A 58 -1.77 -9.81 3.07
CA ILE A 58 -2.08 -8.64 2.22
C ILE A 58 -2.64 -9.10 0.87
N LYS A 59 -2.02 -10.10 0.25
CA LYS A 59 -2.49 -10.68 -1.00
C LYS A 59 -3.93 -11.18 -0.87
N SER A 60 -4.25 -11.94 0.18
CA SER A 60 -5.62 -12.42 0.39
C SER A 60 -6.63 -11.28 0.59
N LYS A 61 -6.23 -10.17 1.23
CA LYS A 61 -7.09 -8.99 1.40
C LYS A 61 -7.29 -8.24 0.08
N ILE A 62 -6.25 -8.10 -0.73
CA ILE A 62 -6.33 -7.51 -2.08
C ILE A 62 -7.21 -8.36 -3.00
N ASP A 63 -6.99 -9.68 -3.05
CA ASP A 63 -7.79 -10.59 -3.88
C ASP A 63 -9.28 -10.49 -3.52
N LYS A 64 -9.61 -10.38 -2.23
CA LYS A 64 -10.99 -10.16 -1.77
C LYS A 64 -11.54 -8.82 -2.25
N LEU A 65 -10.79 -7.73 -2.08
CA LEU A 65 -11.23 -6.41 -2.52
C LEU A 65 -11.38 -6.34 -4.05
N GLN A 66 -10.47 -6.97 -4.80
CA GLN A 66 -10.57 -7.06 -6.26
C GLN A 66 -11.87 -7.74 -6.69
N ASN A 67 -12.25 -8.86 -6.06
CA ASN A 67 -13.52 -9.52 -6.36
C ASN A 67 -14.74 -8.61 -6.13
N GLU A 68 -14.71 -7.78 -5.07
CA GLU A 68 -15.79 -6.82 -4.82
C GLU A 68 -15.82 -5.70 -5.88
N LEU A 69 -14.66 -5.22 -6.35
CA LEU A 69 -14.59 -4.28 -7.47
C LEU A 69 -15.16 -4.87 -8.76
N ASP A 70 -14.80 -6.13 -9.05
CA ASP A 70 -15.25 -6.85 -10.23
C ASP A 70 -16.78 -7.05 -10.19
N ASN A 71 -17.34 -7.41 -9.02
CA ASN A 71 -18.78 -7.54 -8.80
C ASN A 71 -19.54 -6.21 -8.97
N GLU A 72 -18.90 -5.10 -8.62
CA GLU A 72 -19.47 -3.75 -8.73
C GLU A 72 -19.14 -3.02 -10.04
N GLU A 73 -18.48 -3.73 -10.97
CA GLU A 73 -18.05 -3.24 -12.28
C GLU A 73 -17.16 -1.99 -12.20
N ILE A 74 -16.34 -1.86 -11.15
CA ILE A 74 -15.38 -0.78 -11.00
C ILE A 74 -14.09 -1.16 -11.74
N PRO A 75 -13.70 -0.45 -12.83
CA PRO A 75 -12.64 -0.87 -13.74
C PRO A 75 -11.24 -0.53 -13.21
N ILE A 76 -10.93 -0.96 -11.98
CA ILE A 76 -9.60 -0.82 -11.38
C ILE A 76 -8.98 -2.20 -11.13
N LYS A 77 -7.72 -2.33 -11.53
CA LYS A 77 -6.85 -3.42 -11.14
C LYS A 77 -6.03 -3.03 -9.92
N LEU A 78 -6.11 -3.84 -8.87
CA LEU A 78 -5.32 -3.68 -7.67
C LEU A 78 -3.97 -4.41 -7.77
N HIS A 79 -2.93 -3.75 -7.28
CA HIS A 79 -1.59 -4.29 -7.14
C HIS A 79 -1.16 -4.25 -5.68
N ILE A 80 -0.24 -5.14 -5.31
CA ILE A 80 0.28 -5.26 -3.96
C ILE A 80 1.57 -4.46 -3.78
N GLY A 81 1.71 -3.84 -2.63
CA GLY A 81 2.90 -3.11 -2.21
C GLY A 81 2.76 -2.68 -0.75
N ALA A 82 3.79 -2.01 -0.27
CA ALA A 82 3.83 -1.42 1.06
C ALA A 82 4.53 -0.05 1.01
N GLU A 83 4.10 0.84 1.89
CA GLU A 83 4.85 2.03 2.27
C GLU A 83 5.72 1.68 3.48
N VAL A 84 7.04 1.75 3.30
CA VAL A 84 8.01 1.31 4.32
C VAL A 84 8.51 2.51 5.09
N PHE A 85 8.21 2.58 6.39
CA PHE A 85 8.73 3.67 7.21
C PHE A 85 10.27 3.60 7.31
N TYR A 86 10.92 4.75 7.20
CA TYR A 86 12.38 4.87 7.20
C TYR A 86 12.97 4.49 8.57
N LEU A 87 13.69 3.37 8.60
CA LEU A 87 14.47 2.89 9.74
C LEU A 87 15.83 2.37 9.26
N PRO A 88 16.87 2.28 10.12
CA PRO A 88 18.21 1.83 9.69
C PRO A 88 18.28 0.41 9.07
N ASN A 89 17.22 -0.40 9.22
CA ASN A 89 17.14 -1.78 8.73
C ASN A 89 16.68 -1.92 7.27
N LEU A 90 16.46 -0.84 6.50
CA LEU A 90 15.92 -0.94 5.12
C LEU A 90 16.69 -1.91 4.22
N MET A 91 18.02 -1.98 4.36
CA MET A 91 18.86 -2.88 3.57
C MET A 91 18.61 -4.37 3.86
N GLU A 92 18.13 -4.70 5.05
CA GLU A 92 17.74 -6.05 5.44
C GLU A 92 16.35 -6.44 4.88
N LEU A 93 15.56 -5.43 4.50
CA LEU A 93 14.19 -5.57 4.02
C LEU A 93 14.09 -5.65 2.49
N LYS A 94 15.16 -5.31 1.75
CA LYS A 94 15.17 -5.18 0.29
C LYS A 94 14.76 -6.45 -0.47
N ASP A 95 14.95 -7.62 0.12
CA ASP A 95 14.63 -8.90 -0.53
C ASP A 95 13.22 -9.39 -0.19
N LYS A 96 12.45 -8.64 0.62
CA LYS A 96 11.08 -8.99 0.99
C LYS A 96 10.11 -8.64 -0.15
N PRO A 97 9.35 -9.61 -0.70
CA PRO A 97 8.48 -9.38 -1.85
C PRO A 97 7.33 -8.39 -1.62
N LEU A 98 6.88 -8.19 -0.37
CA LEU A 98 5.84 -7.19 -0.04
C LEU A 98 6.39 -5.77 -0.09
N LEU A 99 7.67 -5.59 0.22
CA LEU A 99 8.27 -4.29 0.53
C LEU A 99 9.00 -3.68 -0.67
N THR A 100 9.09 -4.42 -1.78
CA THR A 100 9.83 -3.98 -2.96
C THR A 100 9.10 -4.31 -4.24
N PHE A 101 9.38 -3.51 -5.27
CA PHE A 101 8.89 -3.68 -6.62
C PHE A 101 10.04 -4.05 -7.56
N GLU A 102 9.70 -4.66 -8.70
CA GLU A 102 10.67 -5.02 -9.74
C GLU A 102 11.87 -5.82 -9.21
N HIS A 103 11.60 -6.83 -8.38
CA HIS A 103 12.61 -7.72 -7.78
C HIS A 103 13.65 -6.97 -6.94
N GLY A 104 13.20 -6.13 -6.00
CA GLY A 104 14.09 -5.41 -5.09
C GLY A 104 14.66 -4.10 -5.64
N LYS A 105 14.30 -3.69 -6.86
CA LYS A 105 14.83 -2.47 -7.48
C LYS A 105 14.26 -1.20 -6.90
N TYR A 106 13.00 -1.22 -6.47
CA TYR A 106 12.31 -0.06 -5.93
C TYR A 106 11.67 -0.38 -4.59
N MET A 107 11.68 0.58 -3.68
CA MET A 107 10.99 0.54 -2.39
C MET A 107 10.34 1.92 -2.19
N LEU A 108 9.08 1.93 -1.78
CA LEU A 108 8.41 3.16 -1.38
C LEU A 108 8.71 3.43 0.09
N VAL A 109 9.35 4.56 0.38
CA VAL A 109 9.84 4.90 1.72
C VAL A 109 9.15 6.15 2.25
N GLU A 110 8.58 6.07 3.45
CA GLU A 110 8.03 7.19 4.21
C GLU A 110 9.07 7.69 5.22
N PHE A 111 9.27 9.00 5.31
CA PHE A 111 10.17 9.63 6.29
C PHE A 111 9.38 10.29 7.43
N PRO A 112 9.97 10.44 8.63
CA PRO A 112 9.41 11.29 9.66
C PRO A 112 9.21 12.72 9.15
N VAL A 113 8.05 13.30 9.45
CA VAL A 113 7.69 14.65 8.98
C VAL A 113 8.53 15.77 9.60
N ASP A 114 9.15 15.51 10.75
CA ASP A 114 9.86 16.48 11.58
C ASP A 114 11.38 16.30 11.58
N GLN A 115 11.92 15.36 10.79
CA GLN A 115 13.34 15.02 10.80
C GLN A 115 13.90 14.88 9.39
N VAL A 116 15.06 15.47 9.17
CA VAL A 116 15.90 15.15 8.01
C VAL A 116 16.86 14.02 8.41
N PRO A 117 16.95 12.93 7.63
CA PRO A 117 17.90 11.86 7.92
C PRO A 117 19.34 12.37 8.04
N ASN A 118 20.08 11.82 9.00
CA ASN A 118 21.50 12.11 9.17
C ASN A 118 22.30 11.70 7.93
N GLY A 119 23.22 12.57 7.47
CA GLY A 119 24.08 12.29 6.31
C GLY A 119 23.62 12.89 4.98
N CYS A 120 22.51 13.65 4.95
CA CYS A 120 22.06 14.42 3.80
C CYS A 120 22.67 15.84 3.72
N GLN A 121 23.93 16.03 4.13
CA GLN A 121 24.66 17.30 4.01
C GLN A 121 25.48 17.39 2.72
#